data_AF-A0A328IJB1-F1
#
_entry.id   AF-A0A328IJB1-F1
#
_cell.length_a   1.000
_cell.length_b   1.000
_cell.length_c   1.000
_cell.angle_alpha   90.00
_cell.angle_beta   90.00
_cell.angle_gamma   90.00
#
_symmetry.space_group_name_H-M   'P 1'
#
loop_
_entity.id
_entity.type
_entity.pdbx_description
1 polymer ?
#
loop_
_entity_poly.entity_id
_entity_poly.type
_entity_poly.pdbx_seq_one_letter_code
_entity_poly.pdbx_strand_id
1 'polypeptide(L)'
;MDLMMNKLFFNVLRNRIQEIIENRECNIYLLSDAKKNIDLMNAFYKSGIREHYDVLEATWKVASDICPDEIKDDNQRDTFTIVVWKSLPLESILRELDITDDEFSAPEDYEYKDKVYFKLSYSFEERLICLSLHLAEYGS
;
A
#
# COMPACT_ATOMS: atom_id res chain seq x y z
N MET A 1 -14.59 -4.70 16.22
CA MET A 1 -15.33 -3.62 15.56
C MET A 1 -16.15 -4.27 14.46
N ASP A 2 -17.45 -3.97 14.33
CA ASP A 2 -18.32 -4.57 13.30
C ASP A 2 -17.85 -4.15 11.89
N LEU A 3 -18.01 -5.01 10.88
CA LEU A 3 -17.57 -4.78 9.49
C LEU A 3 -18.15 -3.46 8.93
N MET A 4 -19.39 -3.17 9.27
CA MET A 4 -20.08 -1.92 8.88
C MET A 4 -19.39 -0.68 9.47
N MET A 5 -18.92 -0.76 10.71
CA MET A 5 -18.21 0.34 11.39
C MET A 5 -16.82 0.57 10.77
N ASN A 6 -16.10 -0.50 10.42
CA ASN A 6 -14.80 -0.37 9.73
C ASN A 6 -14.95 0.32 8.38
N LYS A 7 -15.99 -0.03 7.61
CA LYS A 7 -16.27 0.57 6.30
C LYS A 7 -16.62 2.06 6.42
N LEU A 8 -17.48 2.42 7.37
CA LEU A 8 -17.83 3.82 7.65
C LEU A 8 -16.61 4.63 8.09
N PHE A 9 -15.81 4.08 8.99
CA PHE A 9 -14.61 4.74 9.48
C PHE A 9 -13.55 4.90 8.37
N PHE A 10 -13.32 3.87 7.56
CA PHE A 10 -12.42 3.96 6.42
C PHE A 10 -12.85 5.02 5.41
N ASN A 11 -14.15 5.15 5.12
CA ASN A 11 -14.64 6.20 4.21
C ASN A 11 -14.27 7.62 4.69
N VAL A 12 -14.23 7.85 6.00
CA VAL A 12 -13.77 9.14 6.57
C VAL A 12 -12.27 9.32 6.34
N LEU A 13 -11.47 8.29 6.57
CA LEU A 13 -10.03 8.32 6.37
C LEU A 13 -9.64 8.44 4.89
N ARG A 14 -10.37 7.78 4.00
CA ARG A 14 -10.07 7.62 2.57
C ARG A 14 -9.79 8.97 1.91
N ASN A 15 -10.68 9.94 2.06
CA ASN A 15 -10.54 11.24 1.39
C ASN A 15 -9.30 12.00 1.89
N ARG A 16 -8.96 11.87 3.17
CA ARG A 16 -7.76 12.51 3.74
C ARG A 16 -6.48 11.84 3.30
N ILE A 17 -6.47 10.50 3.28
CA ILE A 17 -5.32 9.73 2.78
C ILE A 17 -5.10 10.02 1.30
N GLN A 18 -6.17 10.12 0.50
CA GLN A 18 -6.10 10.51 -0.91
C GLN A 18 -5.39 11.85 -1.08
N GLU A 19 -5.83 12.89 -0.37
CA GLU A 19 -5.25 14.23 -0.44
C GLU A 19 -3.75 14.23 -0.09
N ILE A 20 -3.37 13.56 0.99
CA ILE A 20 -1.95 13.45 1.42
C ILE A 20 -1.10 12.72 0.37
N ILE A 21 -1.64 11.67 -0.26
CA ILE A 21 -0.93 10.93 -1.30
C ILE A 21 -0.80 11.78 -2.57
N GLU A 22 -1.87 12.41 -3.05
CA GLU A 22 -1.85 13.29 -4.23
C GLU A 22 -0.88 14.46 -4.08
N ASN A 23 -0.77 15.04 -2.88
CA ASN A 23 0.16 16.12 -2.56
C ASN A 23 1.62 15.68 -2.38
N ARG A 24 1.90 14.38 -2.50
CA ARG A 24 3.21 13.77 -2.25
C ARG A 24 3.75 13.94 -0.82
N GLU A 25 2.86 14.03 0.18
CA GLU A 25 3.18 14.31 1.59
C GLU A 25 3.29 13.06 2.47
N CYS A 26 3.02 11.87 1.91
CA CYS A 26 3.20 10.60 2.60
C CYS A 26 4.68 10.31 2.84
N ASN A 27 4.99 9.90 4.07
CA ASN A 27 6.32 9.44 4.38
C ASN A 27 6.55 7.99 3.91
N ILE A 28 7.44 7.81 2.94
CA ILE A 28 7.72 6.52 2.29
C ILE A 28 9.13 5.96 2.58
N TYR A 29 9.88 6.50 3.54
CA TYR A 29 11.28 6.07 3.78
C TYR A 29 11.41 4.55 4.03
N LEU A 30 10.39 3.94 4.63
CA LEU A 30 10.36 2.51 4.96
C LEU A 30 10.28 1.60 3.73
N LEU A 31 9.90 2.14 2.57
CA LEU A 31 9.92 1.37 1.32
C LEU A 31 11.34 1.00 0.88
N SER A 32 12.35 1.72 1.40
CA SER A 32 13.76 1.49 1.12
C SER A 32 14.50 0.78 2.27
N ASP A 33 13.79 0.28 3.30
CA ASP A 33 14.39 -0.27 4.52
C ASP A 33 14.27 -1.80 4.59
N ALA A 34 13.04 -2.32 4.65
CA ALA A 34 12.82 -3.76 4.74
C ALA A 34 13.07 -4.45 3.39
N LYS A 35 13.82 -5.57 3.40
CA LYS A 35 14.12 -6.38 2.19
C LYS A 35 12.90 -6.61 1.30
N LYS A 36 11.73 -6.92 1.89
CA LYS A 36 10.52 -7.22 1.14
C LYS A 36 9.96 -6.02 0.37
N ASN A 37 10.04 -4.83 0.97
CA ASN A 37 9.68 -3.59 0.28
C ASN A 37 10.68 -3.32 -0.86
N ILE A 38 11.98 -3.45 -0.56
CA ILE A 38 13.06 -3.23 -1.52
C ILE A 38 12.92 -4.19 -2.73
N ASP A 39 12.62 -5.46 -2.50
CA ASP A 39 12.44 -6.46 -3.56
C ASP A 39 11.33 -6.04 -4.53
N LEU A 40 10.18 -5.58 -4.01
CA LEU A 40 9.08 -5.11 -4.84
C LEU A 40 9.42 -3.78 -5.54
N MET A 41 9.99 -2.80 -4.85
CA MET A 41 10.41 -1.53 -5.46
C MET A 41 11.43 -1.75 -6.58
N ASN A 42 12.36 -2.68 -6.40
CA ASN A 42 13.32 -3.05 -7.44
C ASN A 42 12.66 -3.69 -8.67
N ALA A 43 11.59 -4.45 -8.48
CA ALA A 43 10.82 -5.02 -9.59
C ALA A 43 10.13 -3.91 -10.42
N PHE A 44 9.51 -2.94 -9.74
CA PHE A 44 8.96 -1.75 -10.41
C PHE A 44 10.04 -0.93 -11.13
N TYR A 45 11.21 -0.76 -10.51
CA TYR A 45 12.34 -0.07 -11.12
C TYR A 45 12.85 -0.75 -12.40
N LYS A 46 12.94 -2.09 -12.40
CA LYS A 46 13.30 -2.87 -13.60
C LYS A 46 12.26 -2.72 -14.72
N SER A 47 11.01 -2.47 -14.35
CA SER A 47 9.88 -2.26 -15.26
C SER A 47 9.76 -0.79 -15.71
N GLY A 48 10.71 0.08 -15.34
CA GLY A 48 10.81 1.45 -15.82
C GLY A 48 10.33 2.53 -14.84
N ILE A 49 9.69 2.18 -13.73
CA ILE A 49 9.20 3.15 -12.74
C ILE A 49 10.33 3.68 -11.88
N ARG A 50 10.58 5.00 -11.92
CA ARG A 50 11.72 5.61 -11.24
C ARG A 50 11.39 6.15 -9.85
N GLU A 51 10.14 6.52 -9.62
CA GLU A 51 9.71 7.15 -8.38
C GLU A 51 8.89 6.16 -7.55
N HIS A 52 9.34 5.88 -6.32
CA HIS A 52 8.57 5.05 -5.37
C HIS A 52 7.18 5.63 -5.09
N TYR A 53 7.03 6.95 -5.23
CA TYR A 53 5.78 7.62 -5.00
C TYR A 53 4.72 7.26 -6.05
N ASP A 54 5.12 7.05 -7.31
CA ASP A 54 4.19 6.64 -8.37
C ASP A 54 3.60 5.25 -8.05
N VAL A 55 4.43 4.34 -7.51
CA VAL A 55 3.99 3.01 -7.05
C VAL A 55 3.01 3.11 -5.87
N LEU A 56 3.29 4.00 -4.90
CA LEU A 56 2.37 4.25 -3.79
C LEU A 56 1.03 4.81 -4.29
N GLU A 57 1.05 5.78 -5.19
CA GLU A 57 -0.15 6.41 -5.74
C GLU A 57 -1.01 5.39 -6.49
N ALA A 58 -0.41 4.59 -7.38
CA ALA A 58 -1.08 3.51 -8.09
C ALA A 58 -1.66 2.45 -7.14
N THR A 59 -0.89 2.05 -6.12
CA THR A 59 -1.37 1.13 -5.08
C THR A 59 -2.58 1.70 -4.36
N TRP A 60 -2.52 2.98 -4.00
CA TRP A 60 -3.60 3.66 -3.30
C TRP A 60 -4.87 3.77 -4.14
N LYS A 61 -4.78 4.08 -5.44
CA LYS A 61 -5.95 4.09 -6.34
C LYS A 61 -6.73 2.78 -6.26
N VAL A 62 -6.03 1.64 -6.32
CA VAL A 62 -6.62 0.30 -6.16
C VAL A 62 -7.14 0.07 -4.73
N ALA A 63 -6.33 0.36 -3.72
CA ALA A 63 -6.68 0.09 -2.33
C ALA A 63 -7.87 0.92 -1.84
N SER A 64 -8.03 2.15 -2.34
CA SER A 64 -9.06 3.10 -1.89
C SER A 64 -10.48 2.62 -2.18
N ASP A 65 -10.66 1.77 -3.19
CA ASP A 65 -11.94 1.17 -3.57
C ASP A 65 -12.23 -0.17 -2.86
N ILE A 66 -11.27 -0.68 -2.10
CA ILE A 66 -11.36 -1.96 -1.39
C ILE A 66 -11.39 -1.69 0.11
N CYS A 67 -12.33 -2.32 0.83
CA CYS A 67 -12.38 -2.21 2.29
C CYS A 67 -11.09 -2.82 2.88
N PRO A 68 -10.38 -2.13 3.78
CA PRO A 68 -9.20 -2.70 4.43
C PRO A 68 -9.57 -3.94 5.27
N ASP A 69 -8.64 -4.88 5.32
CA ASP A 69 -8.76 -6.11 6.12
C ASP A 69 -8.64 -5.82 7.61
N GLU A 70 -7.81 -4.85 7.99
CA GLU A 70 -7.61 -4.44 9.38
C GLU A 70 -7.55 -2.93 9.53
N ILE A 71 -8.22 -2.43 10.56
CA ILE A 71 -8.08 -1.08 11.08
C ILE A 71 -7.87 -1.20 12.60
N LYS A 72 -6.77 -0.67 13.12
CA LYS A 72 -6.41 -0.76 14.54
C LYS A 72 -5.48 0.36 14.96
N ASP A 73 -5.39 0.60 16.26
CA ASP A 73 -4.47 1.59 16.80
C ASP A 73 -3.01 1.18 16.56
N ASP A 74 -2.16 2.17 16.25
CA ASP A 74 -0.71 1.98 16.15
C ASP A 74 -0.10 2.02 17.55
N ASN A 75 0.06 0.86 18.19
CA ASN A 75 0.66 0.78 19.53
C ASN A 75 2.10 1.31 19.62
N GLN A 76 2.76 1.60 18.50
CA GLN A 76 4.11 2.19 18.47
C GLN A 76 4.09 3.71 18.26
N ARG A 77 2.98 4.29 17.78
CA ARG A 77 2.84 5.71 17.48
C ARG A 77 1.53 6.18 18.08
N ASP A 78 1.63 6.89 19.20
CA ASP A 78 0.46 7.46 19.86
C ASP A 78 -0.36 8.30 18.87
N THR A 79 -1.69 8.19 18.95
CA THR A 79 -2.69 8.80 18.05
C THR A 79 -2.72 8.33 16.58
N PHE A 80 -1.89 7.36 16.17
CA PHE A 80 -1.95 6.82 14.82
C PHE A 80 -2.88 5.60 14.75
N THR A 81 -3.48 5.42 13.57
CA THR A 81 -4.27 4.26 13.18
C THR A 81 -3.57 3.54 12.03
N ILE A 82 -3.38 2.23 12.20
CA ILE A 82 -2.91 1.33 11.15
C ILE A 82 -4.08 0.91 10.29
N VAL A 83 -3.88 0.98 8.97
CA VAL A 83 -4.80 0.46 7.96
C VAL A 83 -4.05 -0.56 7.09
N VAL A 84 -4.63 -1.75 6.90
CA VAL A 84 -3.97 -2.88 6.23
C VAL A 84 -4.85 -3.46 5.13
N TRP A 85 -4.24 -3.73 3.99
CA TRP A 85 -4.73 -4.64 2.97
C TRP A 85 -3.72 -5.78 2.82
N LYS A 86 -4.17 -7.01 3.06
CA LYS A 86 -3.33 -8.20 3.03
C LYS A 86 -3.11 -8.72 1.60
N SER A 87 -4.08 -8.47 0.72
CA SER A 87 -4.15 -9.08 -0.61
C SER A 87 -4.77 -8.13 -1.62
N LEU A 88 -3.99 -7.15 -2.09
CA LEU A 88 -4.36 -6.32 -3.24
C LEU A 88 -3.94 -7.01 -4.54
N PRO A 89 -4.73 -6.91 -5.61
CA PRO A 89 -4.37 -7.49 -6.91
C PRO A 89 -3.22 -6.71 -7.56
N LEU A 90 -2.06 -7.34 -7.72
CA LEU A 90 -0.89 -6.72 -8.35
C LEU A 90 -1.20 -6.26 -9.77
N GLU A 91 -1.89 -7.08 -10.57
CA GLU A 91 -2.30 -6.76 -11.95
C GLU A 91 -3.05 -5.42 -12.04
N SER A 92 -3.88 -5.08 -11.05
CA SER A 92 -4.59 -3.79 -11.04
C SER A 92 -3.64 -2.62 -10.78
N ILE A 93 -2.63 -2.81 -9.93
CA ILE A 93 -1.61 -1.81 -9.65
C ILE A 93 -0.71 -1.59 -10.88
N LEU A 94 -0.34 -2.68 -11.58
CA LEU A 94 0.43 -2.61 -12.82
C LEU A 94 -0.32 -1.81 -13.90
N ARG A 95 -1.63 -2.05 -14.04
CA ARG A 95 -2.50 -1.29 -14.96
C ARG A 95 -2.54 0.20 -14.65
N GLU A 96 -2.60 0.60 -13.39
CA GLU A 96 -2.56 2.01 -12.98
C GLU A 96 -1.22 2.69 -13.31
N LEU A 97 -0.16 1.90 -13.56
CA LEU A 97 1.17 2.36 -13.95
C LEU A 97 1.45 2.18 -15.45
N ASP A 98 0.45 1.76 -16.24
CA ASP A 98 0.60 1.41 -17.66
C ASP A 98 1.67 0.33 -17.91
N ILE A 99 1.86 -0.60 -16.97
CA ILE A 99 2.80 -1.74 -17.09
C ILE A 99 2.01 -2.99 -17.46
N THR A 100 2.47 -3.72 -18.48
CA THR A 100 1.89 -5.03 -18.83
C THR A 100 2.53 -6.17 -18.03
N ASP A 101 1.83 -7.30 -17.92
CA ASP A 101 2.32 -8.46 -17.13
C ASP A 101 3.66 -9.01 -17.63
N ASP A 102 3.97 -8.88 -18.93
CA ASP A 102 5.25 -9.30 -19.52
C ASP A 102 6.40 -8.31 -19.28
N GLU A 103 6.09 -7.04 -18.96
CA GLU A 103 7.07 -6.03 -18.59
C GLU A 103 7.47 -6.15 -17.11
N PHE A 104 6.58 -6.69 -16.27
CA PHE A 104 6.81 -6.82 -14.84
C PHE A 104 7.39 -8.19 -14.44
N SER A 105 8.60 -8.18 -13.91
CA SER A 105 9.25 -9.37 -13.35
C SER A 105 9.11 -9.43 -11.82
N ALA A 106 8.10 -10.15 -11.33
CA ALA A 106 7.88 -10.34 -9.89
C ALA A 106 9.06 -11.09 -9.22
N PRO A 107 9.46 -10.70 -7.98
CA PRO A 107 10.46 -11.43 -7.21
C PRO A 107 10.16 -12.93 -7.06
N GLU A 108 11.18 -13.78 -7.17
CA GLU A 108 10.99 -15.23 -7.31
C GLU A 108 10.62 -15.96 -6.01
N ASP A 109 11.07 -15.47 -4.86
CA ASP A 109 11.03 -16.16 -3.56
C ASP A 109 9.69 -16.01 -2.80
N TYR A 110 8.65 -15.48 -3.43
CA TYR A 110 7.36 -15.20 -2.80
C TYR A 110 6.29 -16.19 -3.25
N GLU A 111 5.48 -16.66 -2.30
CA GLU A 111 4.39 -17.61 -2.54
C GLU A 111 3.26 -16.99 -3.40
N TYR A 112 2.87 -15.74 -3.09
CA TYR A 112 1.79 -15.03 -3.77
C TYR A 112 2.34 -13.88 -4.63
N LYS A 113 2.81 -14.22 -5.84
CA LYS A 113 3.44 -13.26 -6.76
C LYS A 113 2.46 -12.28 -7.40
N ASP A 114 1.16 -12.55 -7.34
CA ASP A 114 0.08 -11.74 -7.90
C ASP A 114 -0.63 -10.87 -6.85
N LYS A 115 -0.21 -10.93 -5.58
CA LYS A 115 -0.82 -10.21 -4.46
C LYS A 115 0.15 -9.27 -3.77
N VAL A 116 -0.34 -8.10 -3.39
CA VAL A 116 0.42 -7.07 -2.68
C VAL A 116 -0.16 -6.88 -1.27
N TYR A 117 0.73 -6.92 -0.28
CA TYR A 117 0.46 -6.48 1.07
C TYR A 117 0.76 -4.98 1.17
N PHE A 118 -0.20 -4.23 1.69
CA PHE A 118 -0.11 -2.78 1.82
C PHE A 118 -0.52 -2.34 3.22
N LYS A 119 0.33 -1.54 3.87
CA LYS A 119 0.13 -1.07 5.24
C LYS A 119 0.47 0.40 5.38
N LEU A 120 -0.51 1.14 5.88
CA LEU A 120 -0.39 2.55 6.21
C LEU A 120 -0.48 2.75 7.73
N SER A 121 0.18 3.78 8.23
CA SER A 121 -0.06 4.35 9.55
C SER A 121 -0.43 5.81 9.37
N TYR A 122 -1.63 6.18 9.80
CA TYR A 122 -2.25 7.48 9.59
C TYR A 122 -2.58 8.15 10.93
N SER A 123 -2.34 9.45 11.05
CA SER A 123 -2.79 10.28 12.16
C SER A 123 -3.78 11.34 11.68
N PHE A 124 -4.78 11.64 12.51
CA PHE A 124 -5.74 12.72 12.27
C PHE A 124 -5.10 14.11 12.24
N GLU A 125 -3.86 14.26 12.70
CA GLU A 125 -3.02 15.45 12.48
C GLU A 125 -2.42 15.49 11.05
N GLU A 126 -3.07 14.83 10.09
CA GLU A 126 -2.72 14.78 8.66
C GLU A 126 -1.31 14.23 8.37
N ARG A 127 -0.81 13.32 9.22
CA ARG A 127 0.45 12.59 8.97
C ARG A 127 0.16 11.20 8.44
N LEU A 128 0.78 10.84 7.32
CA LEU A 128 0.69 9.51 6.72
C LEU A 128 2.08 8.90 6.54
N ILE A 129 2.20 7.63 6.90
CA ILE A 129 3.41 6.84 6.71
C ILE A 129 3.04 5.56 5.97
N CYS A 130 3.70 5.31 4.84
CA CYS A 130 3.68 4.00 4.21
C CYS A 130 4.64 3.08 4.96
N LEU A 131 4.09 2.16 5.76
CA LEU A 131 4.88 1.24 6.56
C LEU A 131 5.37 0.04 5.74
N SER A 132 4.54 -0.44 4.81
CA SER A 132 4.85 -1.65 4.04
C SER A 132 4.14 -1.65 2.70
N LEU A 133 4.88 -2.06 1.67
CA LEU A 133 4.39 -2.31 0.33
C LEU A 133 5.27 -3.39 -0.29
N HIS A 134 4.79 -4.64 -0.25
CA HIS A 134 5.55 -5.80 -0.70
C HIS A 134 4.62 -6.90 -1.22
N LEU A 135 5.15 -7.92 -1.89
CA LEU A 135 4.36 -9.09 -2.27
C LEU A 135 3.82 -9.81 -1.02
N ALA A 136 2.60 -10.33 -1.09
CA ALA A 136 1.97 -10.99 0.04
C ALA A 136 2.66 -12.33 0.35
N GLU A 137 2.73 -12.67 1.64
CA GLU A 137 3.31 -13.92 2.14
C GLU A 137 2.27 -14.87 2.75
N TYR A 138 1.03 -14.42 2.82
CA TYR A 138 -0.07 -15.17 3.42
C TYR A 138 -1.23 -15.16 2.44
N GLY A 139 -1.73 -16.35 2.11
CA GLY A 139 -2.98 -16.51 1.37
C GLY A 139 -4.12 -16.00 2.25
N SER A 140 -4.98 -15.18 1.65
CA SER A 140 -6.23 -14.68 2.24
C SER A 140 -7.08 -15.79 2.84
#